data_AF-A0ABD0LAU1-F1
#
_entry.id   AF-A0ABD0LAU1-F1
#
_cell.length_a   1.000
_cell.length_b   1.000
_cell.length_c   1.000
_cell.angle_alpha   90.00
_cell.angle_beta   90.00
_cell.angle_gamma   90.00
#
_symmetry.space_group_name_H-M   'P 1'
#
loop_
_entity.id
_entity.type
_entity.pdbx_description
1 polymer ?
#
loop_
_entity_poly.entity_id
_entity_poly.type
_entity_poly.pdbx_seq_one_letter_code
_entity_poly.pdbx_strand_id
1 'polypeptide(L)'
;MESLAATLTAVTVIVLATLSAVDTSGCDRDTGPGGVSMCLQFKGYDGPQWGACLTTIYVDRISRGKHQCIENSSTYCWYQCMIETHDEADGNVTADCACDAFSSTETNTTLNHTCYSPPGDVCSWYRDCLERKFPCRESSDNYAIAYAENMCNLYGQQKDELSSQGAYWLDVVRKCLQVVLVPLLRPFESGHVTCDTVRKHALKSHASCYTDPYLQAPSICDLSASDLWTVFWGVRGRFTSYFVESLYGLIQVGT
;
A
#
# COMPACT_ATOMS: atom_id res chain seq x y z
N MET A 1 -18.78 32.90 25.64
CA MET A 1 -19.49 31.67 26.05
C MET A 1 -19.49 30.76 24.85
N GLU A 2 -18.62 29.76 24.94
CA GLU A 2 -18.25 28.80 23.90
C GLU A 2 -19.43 27.89 23.54
N SER A 3 -19.46 27.46 22.29
CA SER A 3 -20.01 26.15 21.93
C SER A 3 -19.26 25.64 20.70
N LEU A 4 -18.17 24.93 20.96
CA LEU A 4 -17.50 24.06 19.99
C LEU A 4 -18.30 22.76 19.95
N ALA A 5 -19.19 22.63 18.96
CA ALA A 5 -19.77 21.34 18.62
C ALA A 5 -18.72 20.54 17.84
N ALA A 6 -17.97 19.71 18.56
CA ALA A 6 -17.16 18.66 17.95
C ALA A 6 -18.12 17.62 17.34
N THR A 7 -18.26 17.63 16.01
CA THR A 7 -18.85 16.53 15.27
C THR A 7 -17.92 15.31 15.41
N LEU A 8 -18.25 14.40 16.33
CA LEU A 8 -17.69 13.06 16.36
C LEU A 8 -18.26 12.31 15.14
N THR A 9 -17.53 12.26 14.03
CA THR A 9 -17.78 11.25 13.01
C THR A 9 -17.48 9.90 13.64
N ALA A 10 -18.53 9.09 13.88
CA ALA A 10 -18.35 7.71 14.27
C ALA A 10 -17.65 6.99 13.10
N VAL A 11 -16.34 6.76 13.23
CA VAL A 11 -15.62 5.88 12.32
C VAL A 11 -16.07 4.47 12.67
N THR A 12 -16.97 3.92 11.86
CA THR A 12 -17.32 2.50 11.96
C THR A 12 -16.08 1.71 11.57
N VAL A 13 -15.39 1.15 12.56
CA VAL A 13 -14.23 0.29 12.31
C VAL A 13 -14.75 -1.07 11.87
N ILE A 14 -14.39 -1.46 10.65
CA ILE A 14 -14.69 -2.80 10.13
C ILE A 14 -13.75 -3.78 10.82
N VAL A 15 -14.34 -4.67 11.62
CA VAL A 15 -13.63 -5.79 12.24
C VAL A 15 -13.55 -6.91 11.22
N LEU A 16 -12.34 -7.40 10.95
CA LEU A 16 -12.13 -8.52 10.03
C LEU A 16 -13.01 -9.72 10.40
N ALA A 17 -13.57 -10.38 9.40
CA ALA A 17 -14.44 -11.54 9.60
C ALA A 17 -13.71 -12.72 10.26
N THR A 18 -14.39 -13.38 11.21
CA THR A 18 -13.86 -14.58 11.89
C THR A 18 -13.78 -15.76 10.93
N LEU A 19 -12.67 -16.51 10.96
CA LEU A 19 -12.55 -17.75 10.20
C LEU A 19 -13.48 -18.81 10.81
N SER A 20 -14.16 -19.58 9.95
CA SER A 20 -14.69 -20.87 10.38
C SER A 20 -13.51 -21.82 10.64
N ALA A 21 -13.55 -22.58 11.73
CA ALA A 21 -12.42 -23.34 12.26
C ALA A 21 -11.91 -24.43 11.27
N VAL A 22 -11.05 -24.01 10.36
CA VAL A 22 -10.02 -24.84 9.73
C VAL A 22 -8.72 -24.29 10.29
N ASP A 23 -7.96 -25.15 10.96
CA ASP A 23 -6.67 -24.84 11.55
C ASP A 23 -5.71 -24.39 10.43
N THR A 24 -5.61 -23.09 10.20
CA THR A 24 -4.90 -22.52 9.04
C THR A 24 -3.47 -22.21 9.47
N SER A 25 -2.62 -23.23 9.40
CA SER A 25 -1.20 -23.22 9.76
C SER A 25 -0.30 -22.26 8.95
N GLY A 26 -0.86 -21.28 8.24
CA GLY A 26 -0.14 -20.41 7.29
C GLY A 26 0.10 -18.97 7.73
N CYS A 27 -0.60 -18.47 8.77
CA CYS A 27 -0.43 -17.11 9.28
C CYS A 27 -0.43 -17.10 10.81
N ASP A 28 0.75 -17.29 11.40
CA ASP A 28 0.91 -17.17 12.85
C ASP A 28 0.74 -15.70 13.28
N ARG A 29 -0.06 -15.48 14.33
CA ARG A 29 -0.44 -14.15 14.83
C ARG A 29 0.76 -13.32 15.30
N ASP A 30 1.84 -13.96 15.74
CA ASP A 30 2.99 -13.33 16.37
C ASP A 30 4.20 -13.34 15.42
N THR A 31 4.39 -14.43 14.68
CA THR A 31 5.59 -14.64 13.86
C THR A 31 5.35 -14.53 12.36
N GLY A 32 4.10 -14.50 11.90
CA GLY A 32 3.78 -14.54 10.46
C GLY A 32 4.24 -15.85 9.79
N PRO A 33 4.49 -15.87 8.47
CA PRO A 33 5.12 -14.77 7.73
C PRO A 33 4.16 -13.92 6.88
N GLY A 34 4.49 -12.64 6.75
CA GLY A 34 3.75 -11.72 5.89
C GLY A 34 3.87 -12.08 4.40
N GLY A 35 2.77 -11.97 3.65
CA GLY A 35 2.75 -12.19 2.20
C GLY A 35 2.15 -13.51 1.74
N VAL A 36 2.12 -14.52 2.61
CA VAL A 36 1.42 -15.78 2.34
C VAL A 36 -0.04 -15.46 2.03
N SER A 37 -0.56 -16.05 0.95
CA SER A 37 -1.98 -15.94 0.63
C SER A 37 -2.59 -17.33 0.55
N MET A 38 -3.80 -17.46 1.08
CA MET A 38 -4.52 -18.73 1.14
C MET A 38 -5.99 -18.50 0.79
N CYS A 39 -6.61 -19.51 0.19
CA CYS A 39 -8.05 -19.53 -0.02
C CYS A 39 -8.77 -19.93 1.26
N LEU A 40 -9.63 -19.06 1.79
CA LEU A 40 -10.20 -19.18 3.13
C LEU A 40 -11.70 -18.87 3.11
N GLN A 41 -12.47 -19.61 3.93
CA GLN A 41 -13.88 -19.31 4.20
C GLN A 41 -14.00 -18.43 5.44
N PHE A 42 -14.23 -17.14 5.22
CA PHE A 42 -14.50 -16.16 6.27
C PHE A 42 -15.99 -16.10 6.60
N LYS A 43 -16.34 -15.93 7.88
CA LYS A 43 -17.73 -15.78 8.34
C LYS A 43 -18.35 -14.49 7.80
N GLY A 44 -19.56 -14.56 7.26
CA GLY A 44 -20.25 -13.40 6.70
C GLY A 44 -20.23 -13.36 5.19
N TYR A 45 -19.37 -14.17 4.55
CA TYR A 45 -19.35 -14.33 3.10
C TYR A 45 -20.03 -15.62 2.65
N ASP A 46 -20.62 -15.61 1.46
CA ASP A 46 -21.32 -16.75 0.86
C ASP A 46 -20.40 -17.78 0.18
N GLY A 47 -19.11 -17.47 0.05
CA GLY A 47 -18.11 -18.35 -0.54
C GLY A 47 -16.68 -18.11 -0.04
N PRO A 48 -15.74 -18.98 -0.45
CA PRO A 48 -14.33 -18.84 -0.11
C PRO A 48 -13.67 -17.74 -0.95
N GLN A 49 -12.72 -17.05 -0.33
CA GLN A 49 -11.98 -15.95 -0.96
C GLN A 49 -10.50 -15.96 -0.57
N TRP A 50 -9.68 -15.25 -1.33
CA TRP A 50 -8.28 -15.05 -0.96
C TRP A 50 -8.16 -14.22 0.32
N GLY A 51 -7.33 -14.70 1.24
CA GLY A 51 -6.83 -13.92 2.37
C GLY A 51 -5.30 -13.83 2.30
N ALA A 52 -4.75 -12.67 2.67
CA ALA A 52 -3.30 -12.46 2.78
C ALA A 52 -2.88 -12.28 4.25
N CYS A 53 -1.82 -12.97 4.67
CA CYS A 53 -1.24 -12.79 6.00
C CYS A 53 -0.45 -11.48 6.03
N LEU A 54 -0.89 -10.51 6.84
CA LEU A 54 -0.31 -9.16 6.86
C LEU A 54 -0.15 -8.65 8.28
N THR A 55 0.79 -7.71 8.43
CA THR A 55 0.98 -7.06 9.72
C THR A 55 -0.20 -6.15 10.04
N THR A 56 -0.60 -6.08 11.31
CA THR A 56 -1.64 -5.16 11.79
C THR A 56 -1.31 -3.71 11.41
N ILE A 57 -0.02 -3.34 11.45
CA ILE A 57 0.47 -2.03 11.02
C ILE A 57 0.23 -1.78 9.53
N TYR A 58 0.37 -2.79 8.66
CA TYR A 58 0.07 -2.62 7.24
C TYR A 58 -1.44 -2.42 7.03
N VAL A 59 -2.26 -3.26 7.67
CA VAL A 59 -3.73 -3.22 7.54
C VAL A 59 -4.29 -1.87 8.00
N ASP A 60 -3.85 -1.38 9.17
CA ASP A 60 -4.22 -0.06 9.68
C ASP A 60 -3.86 1.05 8.68
N ARG A 61 -2.65 1.02 8.10
CA ARG A 61 -2.20 2.06 7.18
C ARG A 61 -2.95 2.07 5.87
N ILE A 62 -3.10 0.92 5.21
CA ILE A 62 -3.76 0.85 3.90
C ILE A 62 -5.26 1.18 4.01
N SER A 63 -5.87 0.82 5.14
CA SER A 63 -7.28 1.11 5.42
C SER A 63 -7.51 2.49 6.06
N ARG A 64 -6.46 3.23 6.39
CA ARG A 64 -6.53 4.50 7.14
C ARG A 64 -7.27 4.36 8.47
N GLY A 65 -6.99 3.27 9.20
CA GLY A 65 -7.59 2.94 10.49
C GLY A 65 -9.03 2.44 10.40
N LYS A 66 -9.57 2.24 9.19
CA LYS A 66 -10.90 1.65 9.02
C LYS A 66 -10.92 0.17 9.39
N HIS A 67 -9.82 -0.55 9.11
CA HIS A 67 -9.75 -2.00 9.27
C HIS A 67 -8.79 -2.37 10.39
N GLN A 68 -9.20 -3.33 11.21
CA GLN A 68 -8.38 -3.86 12.29
C GLN A 68 -8.44 -5.38 12.33
N CYS A 69 -7.30 -6.00 12.68
CA CYS A 69 -7.26 -7.41 13.00
C CYS A 69 -8.21 -7.71 14.18
N ILE A 70 -8.84 -8.89 14.16
CA ILE A 70 -9.80 -9.32 15.21
C ILE A 70 -9.17 -9.27 16.60
N GLU A 71 -7.90 -9.67 16.70
CA GLU A 71 -7.15 -9.65 17.95
C GLU A 71 -6.27 -8.41 18.01
N ASN A 72 -6.61 -7.47 18.90
CA ASN A 72 -5.86 -6.22 19.08
C ASN A 72 -4.39 -6.40 19.48
N SER A 73 -4.01 -7.57 20.00
CA SER A 73 -2.62 -7.89 20.36
C SER A 73 -1.84 -8.63 19.28
N SER A 74 -2.48 -9.01 18.17
CA SER A 74 -1.82 -9.75 17.08
C SER A 74 -0.88 -8.83 16.30
N THR A 75 0.29 -9.37 15.93
CA THR A 75 1.22 -8.69 15.02
C THR A 75 0.82 -8.93 13.57
N TYR A 76 0.27 -10.10 13.28
CA TYR A 76 -0.20 -10.53 11.96
C TYR A 76 -1.65 -11.00 12.00
N CYS A 77 -2.36 -10.82 10.90
CA CYS A 77 -3.68 -11.42 10.71
C CYS A 77 -3.99 -11.67 9.23
N TRP A 78 -5.01 -12.47 8.99
CA TRP A 78 -5.58 -12.65 7.65
C TRP A 78 -6.39 -11.43 7.24
N TYR A 79 -5.94 -10.76 6.18
CA TYR A 79 -6.62 -9.65 5.55
C TYR A 79 -7.38 -10.15 4.31
N GLN A 80 -8.70 -9.92 4.28
CA GLN A 80 -9.62 -10.46 3.27
C GLN A 80 -9.55 -9.66 1.97
N CYS A 81 -9.56 -10.34 0.81
CA CYS A 81 -9.60 -9.67 -0.49
C CYS A 81 -10.81 -8.74 -0.63
N MET A 82 -12.00 -9.17 -0.21
CA MET A 82 -13.22 -8.34 -0.27
C MET A 82 -13.08 -7.03 0.51
N ILE A 83 -12.38 -7.06 1.64
CA ILE A 83 -12.09 -5.86 2.44
C ILE A 83 -10.99 -5.02 1.80
N GLU A 84 -9.90 -5.64 1.33
CA GLU A 84 -8.76 -4.93 0.72
C GLU A 84 -9.15 -4.22 -0.58
N THR A 85 -9.92 -4.88 -1.44
CA THR A 85 -10.25 -4.40 -2.79
C THR A 85 -11.60 -3.68 -2.85
N HIS A 86 -12.59 -4.12 -2.06
CA HIS A 86 -13.98 -3.61 -2.17
C HIS A 86 -14.49 -2.85 -0.95
N ASP A 87 -13.74 -2.79 0.17
CA ASP A 87 -14.18 -2.17 1.44
C ASP A 87 -15.43 -2.85 2.04
N GLU A 88 -15.67 -4.13 1.70
CA GLU A 88 -16.88 -4.89 2.08
C GLU A 88 -16.55 -6.02 3.07
N ALA A 89 -17.16 -5.99 4.26
CA ALA A 89 -16.88 -6.90 5.38
C ALA A 89 -17.68 -8.21 5.40
N ASP A 90 -18.75 -8.26 4.61
CA ASP A 90 -19.65 -9.41 4.48
C ASP A 90 -20.34 -9.37 3.11
N GLY A 91 -21.09 -10.43 2.76
CA GLY A 91 -21.88 -10.50 1.53
C GLY A 91 -21.32 -11.46 0.47
N ASN A 92 -21.59 -11.15 -0.79
CA ASN A 92 -21.24 -12.03 -1.91
C ASN A 92 -19.77 -11.84 -2.33
N VAL A 93 -19.01 -12.93 -2.45
CA VAL A 93 -17.63 -12.89 -2.91
C VAL A 93 -17.58 -12.62 -4.42
N THR A 94 -16.90 -11.55 -4.81
CA THR A 94 -16.71 -11.19 -6.22
C THR A 94 -15.73 -12.12 -6.92
N ALA A 95 -15.82 -12.21 -8.25
CA ALA A 95 -15.05 -13.16 -9.05
C ALA A 95 -13.52 -12.97 -8.97
N ASP A 96 -13.05 -11.74 -8.76
CA ASP A 96 -11.65 -11.39 -8.55
C ASP A 96 -11.11 -11.87 -7.18
N CYS A 97 -11.97 -11.89 -6.15
CA CYS A 97 -11.60 -12.37 -4.82
C CYS A 97 -11.87 -13.86 -4.60
N ALA A 98 -12.74 -14.47 -5.40
CA ALA A 98 -13.12 -15.87 -5.30
C ALA A 98 -11.93 -16.81 -5.56
N CYS A 99 -11.94 -17.96 -4.87
CA CYS A 99 -10.92 -18.99 -5.02
C CYS A 99 -11.51 -20.38 -4.72
N ASP A 100 -10.82 -21.45 -5.11
CA ASP A 100 -11.24 -22.81 -4.81
C ASP A 100 -10.55 -23.35 -3.55
N ALA A 101 -11.32 -23.58 -2.49
CA ALA A 101 -10.83 -24.06 -1.20
C ALA A 101 -10.21 -25.47 -1.29
N PHE A 102 -10.49 -26.24 -2.34
CA PHE A 102 -9.92 -27.57 -2.56
C PHE A 102 -8.51 -27.54 -3.19
N SER A 103 -8.05 -26.38 -3.64
CA SER A 103 -6.71 -26.17 -4.20
C SER A 103 -5.83 -25.41 -3.21
N SER A 104 -5.82 -25.83 -1.94
CA SER A 104 -5.06 -25.24 -0.82
C SER A 104 -3.54 -25.37 -1.03
N THR A 105 -3.04 -24.75 -2.08
CA THR A 105 -1.62 -24.56 -2.33
C THR A 105 -1.33 -23.19 -1.77
N GLU A 106 -0.69 -23.14 -0.59
CA GLU A 106 -0.04 -21.91 -0.16
C GLU A 106 0.73 -21.34 -1.35
N THR A 107 0.45 -20.09 -1.71
CA THR A 107 1.25 -19.44 -2.73
C THR A 107 2.63 -19.22 -2.13
N ASN A 108 3.56 -20.15 -2.40
CA ASN A 108 4.96 -19.98 -2.05
C ASN A 108 5.46 -18.71 -2.73
N THR A 109 5.57 -17.63 -1.96
CA THR A 109 6.00 -16.34 -2.47
C THR A 109 7.49 -16.44 -2.82
N THR A 110 7.83 -16.25 -4.10
CA THR A 110 9.25 -16.10 -4.51
C THR A 110 9.87 -14.79 -4.04
N LEU A 111 9.04 -13.90 -3.48
CA LEU A 111 9.38 -12.60 -2.91
C LEU A 111 9.60 -12.72 -1.41
N ASN A 112 10.45 -11.85 -0.87
CA ASN A 112 10.68 -11.75 0.57
C ASN A 112 9.40 -11.25 1.29
N HIS A 113 9.14 -11.70 2.51
CA HIS A 113 8.00 -11.24 3.32
C HIS A 113 7.97 -9.71 3.49
N THR A 114 9.14 -9.06 3.49
CA THR A 114 9.27 -7.59 3.53
C THR A 114 8.64 -6.90 2.32
N CYS A 115 8.44 -7.61 1.20
CA CYS A 115 7.75 -7.09 0.04
C CYS A 115 6.29 -6.72 0.33
N TYR A 116 5.68 -7.36 1.32
CA TYR A 116 4.28 -7.19 1.68
C TYR A 116 4.05 -6.29 2.90
N SER A 117 5.13 -5.82 3.52
CA SER A 117 5.11 -4.76 4.54
C SER A 117 6.36 -3.88 4.37
N PRO A 118 6.47 -3.15 3.24
CA PRO A 118 7.66 -2.37 2.91
C PRO A 118 7.99 -1.36 4.01
N PRO A 119 9.25 -1.20 4.45
CA PRO A 119 9.62 -0.27 5.52
C PRO A 119 9.55 1.20 5.13
N GLY A 120 9.53 1.54 3.83
CA GLY A 120 9.35 2.89 3.29
C GLY A 120 10.65 3.60 2.94
N ASP A 121 11.71 3.31 3.69
CA ASP A 121 13.04 3.89 3.51
C ASP A 121 14.00 2.97 2.73
N VAL A 122 13.68 1.69 2.57
CA VAL A 122 14.44 0.73 1.76
C VAL A 122 14.06 0.88 0.29
N CYS A 123 14.83 1.67 -0.45
CA CYS A 123 14.56 1.95 -1.86
C CYS A 123 14.76 0.75 -2.80
N SER A 124 15.61 -0.21 -2.40
CA SER A 124 15.78 -1.44 -3.17
C SER A 124 14.52 -2.29 -3.25
N TRP A 125 13.49 -2.02 -2.42
CA TRP A 125 12.19 -2.66 -2.50
C TRP A 125 11.59 -2.60 -3.92
N TYR A 126 11.75 -1.47 -4.63
CA TYR A 126 11.24 -1.36 -6.00
C TYR A 126 11.88 -2.38 -6.95
N ARG A 127 13.18 -2.65 -6.79
CA ARG A 127 13.89 -3.66 -7.56
C ARG A 127 13.61 -5.08 -7.08
N ASP A 128 13.76 -5.29 -5.78
CA ASP A 128 13.80 -6.62 -5.18
C ASP A 128 12.38 -7.23 -5.05
N CYS A 129 11.34 -6.39 -5.09
CA CYS A 129 9.93 -6.80 -4.99
C CYS A 129 9.13 -6.48 -6.26
N LEU A 130 9.00 -5.20 -6.63
CA LEU A 130 8.09 -4.78 -7.71
C LEU A 130 8.61 -5.20 -9.09
N GLU A 131 9.85 -4.87 -9.42
CA GLU A 131 10.50 -5.28 -10.68
C GLU A 131 10.69 -6.79 -10.74
N ARG A 132 10.98 -7.44 -9.61
CA ARG A 132 11.08 -8.91 -9.54
C ARG A 132 9.74 -9.59 -9.86
N LYS A 133 8.62 -9.01 -9.44
CA LYS A 133 7.28 -9.52 -9.76
C LYS A 133 6.87 -9.18 -11.21
N PHE A 134 7.19 -7.96 -11.64
CA PHE A 134 6.84 -7.41 -12.94
C PHE A 134 8.12 -6.92 -13.64
N PRO A 135 8.81 -7.77 -14.41
CA PRO A 135 10.08 -7.42 -15.04
C PRO A 135 9.86 -6.44 -16.20
N CYS A 136 9.78 -5.16 -15.88
CA CYS A 136 9.45 -4.07 -16.79
C CYS A 136 10.68 -3.32 -17.30
N ARG A 137 11.90 -3.72 -16.90
CA ARG A 137 13.16 -3.03 -17.22
C ARG A 137 13.35 -2.73 -18.69
N GLU A 138 13.01 -3.68 -19.57
CA GLU A 138 13.18 -3.56 -21.01
C GLU A 138 11.98 -2.90 -21.71
N SER A 139 10.92 -2.59 -20.97
CA SER A 139 9.74 -1.89 -21.50
C SER A 139 9.90 -0.37 -21.42
N SER A 140 9.14 0.35 -22.24
CA SER A 140 8.96 1.80 -22.08
C SER A 140 8.32 2.19 -20.75
N ASP A 141 7.70 1.25 -20.05
CA ASP A 141 6.99 1.44 -18.79
C ASP A 141 7.81 0.97 -17.57
N ASN A 142 9.15 1.06 -17.66
CA ASN A 142 10.10 0.77 -16.57
C ASN A 142 9.98 1.77 -15.40
N TYR A 143 8.85 1.75 -14.69
CA TYR A 143 8.59 2.66 -13.58
C TYR A 143 9.46 2.34 -12.36
N ALA A 144 9.57 1.07 -12.00
CA ALA A 144 10.18 0.62 -10.74
C ALA A 144 11.65 1.06 -10.64
N ILE A 145 12.44 0.83 -11.70
CA ILE A 145 13.88 1.10 -11.70
C ILE A 145 14.17 2.49 -12.25
N ALA A 146 13.61 2.86 -13.41
CA ALA A 146 13.99 4.12 -14.06
C ALA A 146 13.56 5.34 -13.24
N TYR A 147 12.47 5.23 -12.48
CA TYR A 147 11.92 6.34 -11.71
C TYR A 147 11.87 6.08 -10.20
N ALA A 148 11.12 5.07 -9.75
CA ALA A 148 10.72 4.96 -8.34
C ALA A 148 11.90 4.71 -7.37
N GLU A 149 12.80 3.77 -7.69
CA GLU A 149 14.00 3.52 -6.87
C GLU A 149 14.90 4.77 -6.81
N ASN A 150 15.12 5.42 -7.94
CA ASN A 150 15.98 6.60 -8.00
C ASN A 150 15.38 7.80 -7.24
N MET A 151 14.07 8.01 -7.35
CA MET A 151 13.34 9.03 -6.60
C MET A 151 13.38 8.77 -5.10
N CYS A 152 13.18 7.51 -4.69
CA CYS A 152 13.31 7.14 -3.28
C CYS A 152 14.72 7.43 -2.73
N ASN A 153 15.77 7.13 -3.51
CA ASN A 153 17.15 7.41 -3.13
C ASN A 153 17.43 8.91 -3.05
N LEU A 154 16.91 9.70 -4.00
CA LEU A 154 16.97 11.16 -3.96
C LEU A 154 16.33 11.68 -2.66
N TYR A 155 15.13 11.22 -2.33
CA TYR A 155 14.44 11.63 -1.11
C TYR A 155 15.22 11.28 0.16
N GLY A 156 15.86 10.11 0.19
CA GLY A 156 16.77 9.78 1.29
C GLY A 156 17.93 10.76 1.46
N GLN A 157 18.47 11.29 0.36
CA GLN A 157 19.57 12.26 0.37
C GLN A 157 19.12 13.67 0.77
N GLN A 158 17.92 14.09 0.35
CA GLN A 158 17.41 15.44 0.62
C GLN A 158 16.87 15.62 2.04
N LYS A 159 16.59 14.51 2.73
CA LYS A 159 15.94 14.54 4.04
C LYS A 159 16.65 15.46 5.05
N ASP A 160 17.97 15.47 5.05
CA ASP A 160 18.79 16.26 5.98
C ASP A 160 18.80 17.77 5.64
N GLU A 161 18.31 18.16 4.46
CA GLU A 161 18.18 19.55 4.02
C GLU A 161 16.80 20.14 4.35
N LEU A 162 15.86 19.31 4.83
CA LEU A 162 14.50 19.70 5.15
C LEU A 162 14.36 20.09 6.63
N SER A 163 13.31 20.86 6.93
CA SER A 163 12.82 21.02 8.29
C SER A 163 12.39 19.67 8.87
N SER A 164 12.22 19.59 10.20
CA SER A 164 11.70 18.38 10.85
C SER A 164 10.33 17.96 10.31
N GLN A 165 9.47 18.92 9.97
CA GLN A 165 8.16 18.67 9.36
C GLN A 165 8.30 18.16 7.92
N GLY A 166 9.19 18.76 7.12
CA GLY A 166 9.46 18.32 5.75
C GLY A 166 10.09 16.93 5.70
N ALA A 167 11.04 16.64 6.58
CA ALA A 167 11.65 15.31 6.69
C ALA A 167 10.64 14.23 7.12
N TYR A 168 9.75 14.55 8.07
CA TYR A 168 8.66 13.65 8.47
C TYR A 168 7.68 13.40 7.33
N TRP A 169 7.24 14.46 6.64
CA TRP A 169 6.41 14.34 5.44
C TRP A 169 7.03 13.42 4.40
N LEU A 170 8.32 13.62 4.11
CA LEU A 170 9.03 12.87 3.09
C LEU A 170 9.14 11.37 3.43
N ASP A 171 9.41 11.02 4.70
CA ASP A 171 9.42 9.63 5.14
C ASP A 171 8.06 8.96 4.96
N VAL A 172 6.98 9.64 5.34
CA VAL A 172 5.63 9.10 5.23
C VAL A 172 5.20 8.97 3.78
N VAL A 173 5.53 9.93 2.93
CA VAL A 173 5.31 9.87 1.48
C VAL A 173 6.03 8.67 0.86
N ARG A 174 7.32 8.48 1.16
CA ARG A 174 8.10 7.35 0.62
C ARG A 174 7.47 6.02 1.01
N LYS A 175 7.07 5.88 2.26
CA LYS A 175 6.34 4.69 2.73
C LYS A 175 4.99 4.55 2.02
N CYS A 176 4.24 5.64 1.84
CA CYS A 176 2.94 5.61 1.16
C CYS A 176 3.06 5.04 -0.24
N LEU A 177 4.01 5.55 -1.02
CA LEU A 177 4.29 5.12 -2.39
C LEU A 177 4.67 3.63 -2.49
N GLN A 178 5.30 3.04 -1.48
CA GLN A 178 5.57 1.60 -1.46
C GLN A 178 4.32 0.79 -1.07
N VAL A 179 3.62 1.21 -0.01
CA VAL A 179 2.45 0.50 0.54
C VAL A 179 1.30 0.39 -0.48
N VAL A 180 1.00 1.47 -1.21
CA VAL A 180 -0.08 1.48 -2.23
C VAL A 180 0.15 0.54 -3.42
N LEU A 181 1.39 0.04 -3.59
CA LEU A 181 1.77 -0.89 -4.65
C LEU A 181 1.75 -2.36 -4.20
N VAL A 182 1.69 -2.62 -2.89
CA VAL A 182 1.68 -3.98 -2.35
C VAL A 182 0.49 -4.81 -2.82
N PRO A 183 -0.75 -4.27 -2.98
CA PRO A 183 -1.87 -5.05 -3.51
C PRO A 183 -1.57 -5.67 -4.89
N LEU A 184 -0.80 -5.01 -5.75
CA LEU A 184 -0.41 -5.56 -7.06
C LEU A 184 0.42 -6.85 -6.96
N LEU A 185 1.08 -7.09 -5.82
CA LEU A 185 1.88 -8.28 -5.60
C LEU A 185 1.02 -9.52 -5.25
N ARG A 186 -0.28 -9.33 -5.01
CA ARG A 186 -1.20 -10.37 -4.56
C ARG A 186 -1.60 -11.32 -5.70
N PRO A 187 -1.92 -12.59 -5.40
CA PRO A 187 -2.38 -13.53 -6.41
C PRO A 187 -3.65 -13.08 -7.14
N PHE A 188 -4.61 -12.49 -6.41
CA PHE A 188 -5.90 -12.05 -6.95
C PHE A 188 -5.82 -10.83 -7.88
N GLU A 189 -4.82 -9.96 -7.72
CA GLU A 189 -4.57 -8.85 -8.64
C GLU A 189 -3.70 -9.27 -9.83
N SER A 190 -2.74 -10.18 -9.62
CA SER A 190 -1.63 -10.40 -10.56
C SER A 190 -1.99 -11.01 -11.92
N GLY A 191 -3.20 -11.55 -12.11
CA GLY A 191 -3.63 -12.17 -13.37
C GLY A 191 -3.81 -11.19 -14.54
N HIS A 192 -3.95 -9.90 -14.26
CA HIS A 192 -4.24 -8.86 -15.27
C HIS A 192 -3.25 -7.68 -15.26
N VAL A 193 -2.17 -7.78 -14.49
CA VAL A 193 -1.23 -6.66 -14.30
C VAL A 193 -0.14 -6.68 -15.38
N THR A 194 -0.09 -5.60 -16.17
CA THR A 194 0.96 -5.32 -17.15
C THR A 194 1.90 -4.22 -16.65
N CYS A 195 3.05 -4.03 -17.29
CA CYS A 195 3.96 -2.91 -16.95
C CYS A 195 3.29 -1.54 -17.06
N ASP A 196 2.44 -1.33 -18.07
CA ASP A 196 1.63 -0.12 -18.22
C ASP A 196 0.66 0.06 -17.05
N THR A 197 -0.03 -1.03 -16.64
CA THR A 197 -0.94 -1.00 -15.48
C THR A 197 -0.18 -0.65 -14.20
N VAL A 198 1.00 -1.25 -13.95
CA VAL A 198 1.85 -0.94 -12.80
C VAL A 198 2.23 0.54 -12.81
N ARG A 199 2.72 1.05 -13.94
CA ARG A 199 3.12 2.46 -14.09
C ARG A 199 1.95 3.40 -13.84
N LYS A 200 0.79 3.16 -14.44
CA LYS A 200 -0.40 3.99 -14.27
C LYS A 200 -0.91 4.00 -12.83
N HIS A 201 -0.99 2.84 -12.20
CA HIS A 201 -1.40 2.72 -10.80
C HIS A 201 -0.45 3.48 -9.89
N ALA A 202 0.86 3.30 -10.10
CA ALA A 202 1.87 3.98 -9.33
C ALA A 202 1.79 5.49 -9.50
N LEU A 203 1.79 6.03 -10.72
CA LEU A 203 1.69 7.47 -10.97
C LEU A 203 0.42 8.10 -10.39
N LYS A 204 -0.73 7.40 -10.48
CA LYS A 204 -1.99 7.87 -9.90
C LYS A 204 -1.91 8.01 -8.38
N SER A 205 -1.14 7.16 -7.70
CA SER A 205 -1.00 7.18 -6.24
C SER A 205 -0.13 8.34 -5.71
N HIS A 206 0.68 8.99 -6.56
CA HIS A 206 1.57 10.08 -6.12
C HIS A 206 0.80 11.25 -5.53
N ALA A 207 -0.28 11.65 -6.21
CA ALA A 207 -1.09 12.78 -5.78
C ALA A 207 -1.63 12.58 -4.37
N SER A 208 -2.31 11.46 -4.12
CA SER A 208 -2.88 11.16 -2.81
C SER A 208 -1.80 10.98 -1.74
N CYS A 209 -0.67 10.33 -2.07
CA CYS A 209 0.42 10.18 -1.12
C CYS A 209 1.08 11.52 -0.74
N TYR A 210 1.07 12.53 -1.61
CA TYR A 210 1.65 13.85 -1.31
C TYR A 210 0.67 14.77 -0.58
N THR A 211 -0.61 14.72 -0.94
CA THR A 211 -1.62 15.64 -0.41
C THR A 211 -2.29 15.14 0.86
N ASP A 212 -2.46 13.81 0.99
CA ASP A 212 -3.09 13.15 2.13
C ASP A 212 -2.37 11.82 2.45
N PRO A 213 -1.09 11.89 2.87
CA PRO A 213 -0.38 10.74 3.40
C PRO A 213 -1.04 10.22 4.68
N TYR A 214 -0.96 8.91 4.94
CA TYR A 214 -1.46 8.32 6.19
C TYR A 214 -0.66 8.78 7.43
N LEU A 215 -1.04 8.30 8.62
CA LEU A 215 -0.41 8.65 9.91
C LEU A 215 -0.49 10.14 10.28
N GLN A 216 -1.53 10.84 9.80
CA GLN A 216 -1.76 12.27 10.09
C GLN A 216 -0.55 13.15 9.72
N ALA A 217 0.23 12.72 8.73
CA ALA A 217 1.32 13.53 8.21
C ALA A 217 0.76 14.78 7.53
N PRO A 218 1.50 15.90 7.57
CA PRO A 218 1.08 17.13 6.92
C PRO A 218 0.88 16.91 5.42
N SER A 219 0.05 17.72 4.79
CA SER A 219 0.00 17.78 3.33
C SER A 219 1.29 18.40 2.78
N ILE A 220 1.62 18.11 1.52
CA ILE A 220 2.64 18.90 0.79
C ILE A 220 2.30 20.41 0.84
N CYS A 221 1.02 20.76 0.89
CA CYS A 221 0.54 22.15 0.99
C CYS A 221 0.83 22.82 2.34
N ASP A 222 1.10 22.03 3.39
CA ASP A 222 1.37 22.51 4.75
C ASP A 222 2.86 22.68 5.03
N LEU A 223 3.72 22.36 4.05
CA LEU A 223 5.17 22.49 4.18
C LEU A 223 5.63 23.94 4.04
N SER A 224 6.79 24.23 4.63
CA SER A 224 7.42 25.53 4.48
C SER A 224 7.85 25.79 3.03
N ALA A 225 7.92 27.05 2.62
CA ALA A 225 8.41 27.42 1.29
C ALA A 225 9.85 26.91 1.02
N SER A 226 10.68 26.80 2.07
CA SER A 226 12.05 26.25 1.97
C SER A 226 12.03 24.75 1.69
N ASP A 227 11.14 24.00 2.35
CA ASP A 227 11.00 22.56 2.12
C ASP A 227 10.46 22.29 0.71
N LEU A 228 9.43 23.02 0.29
CA LEU A 228 8.87 22.95 -1.05
C LEU A 228 9.92 23.26 -2.13
N TRP A 229 10.75 24.29 -1.91
CA TRP A 229 11.84 24.63 -2.80
C TRP A 229 12.86 23.48 -2.92
N THR A 230 13.28 22.93 -1.79
CA THR A 230 14.25 21.82 -1.74
C THR A 230 13.73 20.59 -2.49
N VAL A 231 12.50 20.17 -2.21
CA VAL A 231 11.86 19.04 -2.89
C VAL A 231 11.72 19.31 -4.39
N PHE A 232 11.20 20.48 -4.78
CA PHE A 232 10.99 20.83 -6.19
C PHE A 232 12.30 20.81 -7.00
N TRP A 233 13.35 21.45 -6.49
CA TRP A 233 14.63 21.52 -7.20
C TRP A 233 15.37 20.19 -7.23
N GLY A 234 15.24 19.37 -6.19
CA GLY A 234 15.74 18.00 -6.18
C GLY A 234 15.14 17.16 -7.30
N VAL A 235 13.80 17.15 -7.39
CA VAL A 235 13.09 16.37 -8.40
C VAL A 235 13.37 16.90 -9.80
N ARG A 236 13.28 18.23 -10.01
CA ARG A 236 13.56 18.87 -11.30
C ARG A 236 14.99 18.61 -11.77
N GLY A 237 15.96 18.63 -10.86
CA GLY A 237 17.37 18.41 -11.18
C GLY A 237 17.67 17.01 -11.73
N ARG A 238 16.84 16.00 -11.41
CA ARG A 238 17.08 14.60 -11.80
C ARG A 238 16.08 14.01 -12.79
N PHE A 239 14.83 14.50 -12.86
CA PHE A 239 13.74 13.80 -13.56
C PHE A 239 12.88 14.70 -14.44
N THR A 240 13.48 15.45 -15.36
CA THR A 240 12.76 16.37 -16.25
C THR A 240 11.63 15.71 -17.06
N SER A 241 11.77 14.45 -17.50
CA SER A 241 10.73 13.73 -18.25
C SER A 241 9.60 13.17 -17.37
N TYR A 242 9.92 12.48 -16.27
CA TYR A 242 8.93 11.89 -15.36
C TYR A 242 8.22 12.91 -14.47
N PHE A 243 8.84 14.06 -14.22
CA PHE A 243 8.22 15.18 -13.50
C PHE A 243 6.96 15.69 -14.22
N VAL A 244 7.01 15.79 -15.56
CA VAL A 244 5.86 16.21 -16.37
C VAL A 244 4.71 15.20 -16.26
N GLU A 245 4.99 13.91 -16.34
CA GLU A 245 3.97 12.86 -16.25
C GLU A 245 3.35 12.76 -14.84
N SER A 246 4.16 12.94 -13.79
CA SER A 246 3.68 12.96 -12.41
C SER A 246 2.78 14.18 -12.14
N LEU A 247 3.12 15.34 -12.73
CA LEU A 247 2.27 16.52 -12.72
C LEU A 247 0.96 16.32 -13.50
N TYR A 248 0.98 15.60 -14.62
CA TYR A 248 -0.26 15.23 -15.32
C TYR A 248 -1.17 14.35 -14.45
N GLY A 249 -0.61 13.43 -13.66
CA GLY A 249 -1.37 12.65 -12.67
C GLY A 249 -2.04 13.52 -11.61
N LEU A 250 -1.37 14.57 -11.13
CA LEU A 250 -1.94 15.55 -10.20
C LEU A 250 -3.12 16.34 -10.79
N ILE A 251 -3.08 16.63 -12.10
CA ILE A 251 -4.18 17.32 -12.81
C ILE A 251 -5.43 16.43 -12.93
N GLN A 252 -5.26 15.12 -13.09
CA GLN A 252 -6.40 14.18 -13.19
C GLN A 252 -7.13 13.92 -11.87
N VAL A 253 -6.51 14.20 -10.73
CA VAL A 253 -7.16 14.08 -9.40
C VAL A 253 -8.00 15.33 -9.07
N GLY A 254 -7.78 16.44 -9.77
CA GLY A 254 -8.50 17.70 -9.60
C GLY A 254 -9.75 17.87 -10.49
N THR A 255 -10.16 16.84 -11.22
CA THR A 255 -11.37 16.80 -12.08
C THR A 255 -12.27 15.65 -11.68
#